data_AF-X0UY82-F1
#
_entry.id   AF-X0UY82-F1
#
_cell.length_a   1.000
_cell.length_b   1.000
_cell.length_c   1.000
_cell.angle_alpha   90.00
_cell.angle_beta   90.00
_cell.angle_gamma   90.00
#
_symmetry.space_group_name_H-M   'P 1'
#
loop_
_entity.id
_entity.type
_entity.pdbx_description
1 polymer ?
#
loop_
_entity_poly.entity_id
_entity_poly.type
_entity_poly.pdbx_seq_one_letter_code
_entity_poly.pdbx_strand_id
1 'polypeptide(L)'
;DVEFIETPESKGIVQVKVMFKNTGQTPAFKMRSATEVGIRDEVDEDLVPVMPLPGRSENSARPRLGRDATMVEIVDCDSTPKLSDRVMNGDASIVVWGWVDYVDVFDRGHKMVFQYLCNSETLDTGQVFKPTTRGDEDD
;
A
#
# COMPACT_ATOMS: atom_id res chain seq x y z
N ASP A 1 0.31 -7.27 2.95
CA ASP A 1 -0.86 -7.57 2.12
C ASP A 1 -1.68 -6.31 1.91
N VAL A 2 -2.23 -6.11 0.72
CA VAL A 2 -3.09 -4.97 0.38
C VAL A 2 -4.42 -5.53 -0.14
N GLU A 3 -5.52 -5.00 0.38
CA GLU A 3 -6.88 -5.41 0.04
C GLU A 3 -7.72 -4.18 -0.32
N PHE A 4 -8.57 -4.29 -1.34
CA PHE A 4 -9.53 -3.26 -1.67
C PHE A 4 -10.75 -3.37 -0.72
N ILE A 5 -11.10 -2.29 -0.02
CA ILE A 5 -12.39 -2.20 0.69
C ILE A 5 -13.32 -1.44 -0.24
N GLU A 6 -14.12 -2.19 -0.99
CA GLU A 6 -15.10 -1.58 -1.88
C GLU A 6 -16.03 -0.67 -1.08
N THR A 7 -15.89 0.63 -1.30
CA THR A 7 -16.82 1.65 -0.86
C THR A 7 -17.69 2.00 -2.06
N PRO A 8 -19.00 2.16 -1.88
CA PRO A 8 -19.89 2.31 -3.02
C PRO A 8 -19.48 3.53 -3.84
N GLU A 9 -19.25 3.33 -5.14
CA GLU A 9 -18.83 4.36 -6.12
C GLU A 9 -19.68 5.63 -6.07
N SER A 10 -20.89 5.54 -5.51
CA SER A 10 -21.80 6.66 -5.24
C SER A 10 -21.22 7.76 -4.35
N LYS A 11 -20.08 7.55 -3.68
CA LYS A 11 -19.35 8.59 -2.94
C LYS A 11 -18.12 9.15 -3.66
N GLY A 12 -17.69 8.56 -4.78
CA GLY A 12 -16.47 8.99 -5.47
C GLY A 12 -15.20 8.86 -4.62
N ILE A 13 -15.16 7.89 -3.70
CA ILE A 13 -14.01 7.62 -2.82
C ILE A 13 -13.68 6.14 -2.92
N VAL A 14 -12.39 5.84 -3.03
CA VAL A 14 -11.83 4.50 -2.90
C VAL A 14 -11.19 4.36 -1.53
N GLN A 15 -11.48 3.25 -0.86
CA GLN A 15 -10.80 2.86 0.37
C GLN A 15 -9.91 1.65 0.12
N VAL A 16 -8.63 1.78 0.46
CA VAL A 16 -7.66 0.69 0.38
C VAL A 16 -7.26 0.30 1.80
N LYS A 17 -7.32 -0.99 2.08
CA LYS A 17 -6.83 -1.59 3.32
C LYS A 17 -5.44 -2.14 3.13
N VAL A 18 -4.50 -1.59 3.88
CA VAL A 18 -3.12 -2.06 3.91
C VAL A 18 -2.89 -2.81 5.21
N MET A 19 -2.41 -4.04 5.09
CA MET A 19 -2.15 -4.94 6.21
C MET A 19 -0.66 -5.26 6.29
N PHE A 20 -0.03 -4.83 7.38
CA PHE A 20 1.33 -5.21 7.74
C PHE A 20 1.28 -6.41 8.67
N LYS A 21 1.73 -7.55 8.17
CA LYS A 21 1.85 -8.79 8.95
C LYS A 21 3.32 -9.02 9.30
N ASN A 22 3.61 -9.21 10.58
CA ASN A 22 4.94 -9.68 10.97
C ASN A 22 5.09 -11.15 10.59
N THR A 23 5.98 -11.45 9.65
CA THR A 23 6.33 -12.82 9.24
C THR A 23 7.67 -13.28 9.84
N GLY A 24 8.35 -12.41 10.58
CA GLY A 24 9.61 -12.70 11.23
C GLY A 24 9.47 -13.57 12.48
N GLN A 25 10.61 -14.02 13.01
CA GLN A 25 10.64 -14.83 14.23
C GLN A 25 10.49 -13.99 15.51
N THR A 26 10.79 -12.69 15.43
CA THR A 26 10.79 -11.77 16.57
C THR A 26 9.63 -10.78 16.49
N PRO A 27 9.04 -10.38 17.63
CA PRO A 27 8.07 -9.29 17.68
C PRO A 27 8.58 -7.98 17.07
N ALA A 28 7.65 -7.16 16.56
CA ALA A 28 7.91 -5.84 16.00
C ALA A 28 7.33 -4.76 16.92
N PHE A 29 8.19 -3.85 17.36
CA PHE A 29 7.85 -2.77 18.29
C PHE A 29 7.86 -1.41 17.61
N LYS A 30 7.15 -0.45 18.21
CA LYS A 30 7.16 0.96 17.81
C LYS A 30 6.90 1.16 16.31
N MET A 31 6.02 0.33 15.75
CA MET A 31 5.73 0.37 14.31
C MET A 31 5.14 1.73 13.93
N ARG A 32 5.65 2.29 12.84
CA ARG A 32 5.10 3.48 12.19
C ARG A 32 4.97 3.19 10.71
N SER A 33 3.94 3.72 10.09
CA SER A 33 3.79 3.68 8.65
C SER A 33 3.29 5.03 8.15
N ALA A 34 3.51 5.27 6.86
CA ALA A 34 2.77 6.26 6.11
C ALA A 34 2.47 5.66 4.75
N THR A 35 1.20 5.74 4.36
CA THR A 35 0.71 5.14 3.12
C THR A 35 -0.12 6.16 2.35
N GLU A 36 0.10 6.24 1.04
CA GLU A 36 -0.66 7.05 0.10
C GLU A 36 -1.23 6.18 -1.03
N VAL A 37 -2.32 6.65 -1.60
CA VAL A 37 -3.04 6.00 -2.70
C VAL A 37 -3.29 7.04 -3.80
N GLY A 38 -3.11 6.62 -5.04
CA GLY A 38 -3.29 7.48 -6.20
C GLY A 38 -3.85 6.70 -7.38
N ILE A 39 -4.65 7.38 -8.19
CA ILE A 39 -5.22 6.85 -9.43
C ILE A 39 -4.41 7.40 -10.59
N ARG A 40 -4.09 6.54 -11.55
CA ARG A 40 -3.39 6.89 -12.79
C ARG A 40 -4.21 6.43 -13.97
N ASP A 41 -4.20 7.23 -15.04
CA ASP A 41 -4.89 6.92 -16.29
C ASP A 41 -4.05 6.01 -17.23
N GLU A 42 -2.81 5.70 -16.84
CA GLU A 42 -1.84 4.93 -17.65
C GLU A 42 -1.68 3.50 -17.12
N VAL A 43 -1.61 2.56 -18.07
CA VAL A 43 -1.77 1.10 -17.88
C VAL A 43 -0.44 0.36 -17.83
N ASP A 44 0.60 0.96 -18.39
CA ASP A 44 1.88 0.30 -18.59
C ASP A 44 2.64 0.27 -17.25
N GLU A 45 2.80 -0.92 -16.69
CA GLU A 45 3.52 -1.13 -15.43
C GLU A 45 4.95 -0.60 -15.50
N ASP A 46 5.59 -0.66 -16.69
CA ASP A 46 6.95 -0.19 -16.92
C ASP A 46 7.03 1.36 -16.94
N LEU A 47 5.89 2.03 -17.08
CA LEU A 47 5.79 3.50 -17.06
C LEU A 47 5.32 4.06 -15.72
N VAL A 48 4.89 3.21 -14.76
CA VAL A 48 4.50 3.69 -13.43
C VAL A 48 5.76 4.18 -12.71
N PRO A 49 5.88 5.50 -12.42
CA PRO A 49 7.07 6.02 -11.79
C PRO A 49 7.19 5.51 -10.35
N VAL A 50 8.42 5.50 -9.84
CA VAL A 50 8.65 5.33 -8.40
C VAL A 50 8.01 6.52 -7.69
N MET A 51 7.02 6.24 -6.84
CA MET A 51 6.30 7.27 -6.13
C MET A 51 7.16 7.86 -4.99
N PRO A 52 7.07 9.18 -4.74
CA PRO A 52 7.80 9.80 -3.65
C PRO A 52 7.35 9.21 -2.31
N LEU A 53 8.29 9.05 -1.38
CA LEU A 53 7.94 8.56 -0.05
C LEU A 53 7.00 9.54 0.65
N PRO A 54 5.86 9.07 1.19
CA PRO A 54 4.98 9.93 1.96
C PRO A 54 5.70 10.50 3.17
N GLY A 55 5.39 11.76 3.48
CA GLY A 55 5.95 12.47 4.62
C GLY A 55 5.72 11.72 5.92
N ARG A 56 6.63 11.88 6.88
CA ARG A 56 6.46 11.29 8.21
C ARG A 56 5.30 11.98 8.91
N SER A 57 4.12 11.38 8.88
CA SER A 57 3.03 11.83 9.75
C SER A 57 3.50 11.75 11.20
N GLU A 58 3.44 12.85 11.94
CA GLU A 58 3.89 12.94 13.34
C GLU A 58 3.07 12.02 14.28
N ASN A 59 1.93 11.50 13.81
CA ASN A 59 0.96 10.82 14.64
C ASN A 59 0.62 9.43 14.12
N SER A 60 1.35 8.43 14.61
CA SER A 60 0.76 7.26 15.30
C SER A 60 1.80 6.15 15.44
N ALA A 61 2.66 6.25 16.46
CA ALA A 61 3.29 5.03 16.97
C ALA A 61 2.17 4.13 17.51
N ARG A 62 1.80 3.10 16.74
CA ARG A 62 0.78 2.15 17.17
C ARG A 62 1.39 1.17 18.19
N PRO A 63 0.58 0.67 19.14
CA PRO A 63 1.08 -0.25 20.16
C PRO A 63 1.61 -1.55 19.56
N ARG A 64 2.48 -2.22 20.33
CA ARG A 64 3.32 -3.38 19.97
C ARG A 64 2.58 -4.43 19.13
N LEU A 65 3.20 -4.88 18.03
CA LEU A 65 2.73 -6.04 17.28
C LEU A 65 3.51 -7.30 17.74
N GLY A 66 2.77 -8.22 18.37
CA GLY A 66 3.28 -9.55 18.68
C GLY A 66 3.65 -10.33 17.42
N ARG A 67 4.22 -11.54 17.60
CA ARG A 67 4.72 -12.39 16.51
C ARG A 67 3.72 -12.60 15.37
N ASP A 68 2.42 -12.72 15.69
CA ASP A 68 1.36 -12.98 14.70
C ASP A 68 0.36 -11.81 14.59
N ALA A 69 0.75 -10.62 15.05
CA ALA A 69 -0.14 -9.47 15.01
C ALA A 69 -0.10 -8.81 13.62
N THR A 70 -1.27 -8.29 13.21
CA THR A 70 -1.44 -7.55 11.95
C THR A 70 -1.80 -6.10 12.24
N MET A 71 -1.08 -5.16 11.64
CA MET A 71 -1.43 -3.74 11.66
C MET A 71 -2.23 -3.42 10.41
N VAL A 72 -3.37 -2.77 10.59
CA VAL A 72 -4.25 -2.37 9.50
C VAL A 72 -4.29 -0.85 9.37
N GLU A 73 -4.02 -0.36 8.17
CA GLU A 73 -4.18 1.03 7.76
C GLU A 73 -5.27 1.09 6.68
N ILE A 74 -6.19 2.04 6.79
CA ILE A 74 -7.20 2.30 5.75
C ILE A 74 -6.86 3.68 5.19
N VAL A 75 -6.67 3.75 3.89
CA VAL A 75 -6.32 4.97 3.18
C VAL A 75 -7.41 5.27 2.16
N ASP A 76 -7.83 6.52 2.15
CA ASP A 76 -8.87 7.02 1.27
C ASP A 76 -8.22 7.76 0.08
N CYS A 77 -8.78 7.58 -1.11
CA CYS A 77 -8.39 8.28 -2.32
C CYS A 77 -9.63 8.80 -3.03
N ASP A 78 -9.62 10.08 -3.41
CA ASP A 78 -10.67 10.64 -4.24
C ASP A 78 -10.65 9.95 -5.60
N SER A 79 -11.82 9.43 -5.99
CA SER A 79 -12.00 8.63 -7.19
C SER A 79 -12.88 9.35 -8.19
N THR A 80 -12.52 9.21 -9.46
CA THR A 80 -13.44 9.55 -10.55
C THR A 80 -14.63 8.58 -10.57
N PRO A 81 -15.80 8.98 -11.10
CA PRO A 81 -16.90 8.05 -11.32
C PRO A 81 -16.46 6.84 -12.16
N LYS A 82 -17.03 5.66 -11.88
CA LYS A 82 -16.76 4.41 -12.61
C LYS A 82 -15.28 3.97 -12.60
N LEU A 83 -14.55 4.25 -11.52
CA LEU A 83 -13.16 3.80 -11.43
C LEU A 83 -13.07 2.28 -11.54
N SER A 84 -14.02 1.53 -10.96
CA SER A 84 -14.01 0.08 -11.07
C SER A 84 -14.05 -0.38 -12.53
N ASP A 85 -14.98 0.16 -13.33
CA ASP A 85 -15.06 -0.10 -14.77
C ASP A 85 -13.75 0.29 -15.48
N ARG A 86 -13.18 1.45 -15.16
CA ARG A 86 -11.94 1.93 -15.77
C ARG A 86 -10.76 1.01 -15.46
N VAL A 87 -10.62 0.54 -14.22
CA VAL A 87 -9.55 -0.39 -13.85
C VAL A 87 -9.76 -1.75 -14.52
N MET A 88 -11.00 -2.24 -14.58
CA MET A 88 -11.36 -3.50 -15.25
C MET A 88 -11.10 -3.44 -16.77
N ASN A 89 -11.37 -2.30 -17.39
CA ASN A 89 -11.13 -2.09 -18.82
C ASN A 89 -9.67 -1.76 -19.15
N GLY A 90 -8.81 -1.57 -18.13
CA GLY A 90 -7.43 -1.16 -18.31
C GLY A 90 -7.26 0.33 -18.64
N ASP A 91 -8.26 1.19 -18.39
CA ASP A 91 -8.19 2.65 -18.59
C ASP A 91 -7.67 3.40 -17.33
N ALA A 92 -7.37 2.67 -16.27
CA ALA A 92 -6.83 3.22 -15.03
C ALA A 92 -6.07 2.16 -14.22
N SER A 93 -5.12 2.63 -13.41
CA SER A 93 -4.40 1.84 -12.43
C SER A 93 -4.44 2.53 -11.06
N ILE A 94 -4.60 1.74 -10.00
CA ILE A 94 -4.48 2.19 -8.62
C ILE A 94 -3.07 1.89 -8.14
N VAL A 95 -2.36 2.92 -7.69
CA VAL A 95 -1.03 2.80 -7.09
C VAL A 95 -1.16 3.03 -5.59
N VAL A 96 -0.57 2.12 -4.80
CA VAL A 96 -0.51 2.21 -3.34
C VAL A 96 0.95 2.17 -2.95
N TRP A 97 1.45 3.21 -2.28
CA TRP A 97 2.86 3.30 -1.93
C TRP A 97 3.04 3.84 -0.52
N GLY A 98 4.18 3.52 0.08
CA GLY A 98 4.44 3.97 1.44
C GLY A 98 5.65 3.30 2.05
N TRP A 99 5.80 3.54 3.34
CA TRP A 99 6.86 2.93 4.13
C TRP A 99 6.32 2.46 5.47
N VAL A 100 7.01 1.48 6.05
CA VAL A 100 6.80 1.02 7.42
C VAL A 100 8.16 0.91 8.10
N ASP A 101 8.27 1.46 9.30
CA ASP A 101 9.42 1.29 10.19
C ASP A 101 9.01 0.52 11.45
N TYR A 102 9.96 -0.22 12.02
CA TYR A 102 9.77 -0.91 13.29
C TYR A 102 11.10 -1.14 14.00
N VAL A 103 11.03 -1.50 15.28
CA VAL A 103 12.17 -1.89 16.11
C VAL A 103 12.01 -3.35 16.54
N ASP A 104 13.07 -4.16 16.45
CA ASP A 104 13.03 -5.55 16.90
C ASP A 104 13.42 -5.74 18.39
N VAL A 105 13.48 -6.98 18.85
CA VAL A 105 13.86 -7.33 20.25
C VAL A 105 15.31 -7.01 20.61
N PHE A 106 16.15 -6.67 19.64
CA PHE A 106 17.55 -6.29 19.81
C PHE A 106 17.76 -4.78 19.65
N ASP A 107 16.69 -3.99 19.73
CA ASP A 107 16.67 -2.54 19.51
C ASP A 107 17.18 -2.10 18.13
N ARG A 108 17.14 -2.99 17.13
CA ARG A 108 17.51 -2.65 15.75
C ARG A 108 16.32 -2.06 15.01
N GLY A 109 16.55 -0.92 14.37
CA GLY A 109 15.57 -0.29 13.50
C GLY A 109 15.55 -0.94 12.12
N HIS A 110 14.36 -1.23 11.63
CA HIS A 110 14.12 -1.76 10.29
C HIS A 110 13.17 -0.82 9.57
N LYS A 111 13.42 -0.57 8.28
CA LYS A 111 12.54 0.22 7.42
C LYS A 111 12.30 -0.56 6.14
N MET A 112 11.04 -0.70 5.77
CA MET A 112 10.61 -1.26 4.50
C MET A 112 9.85 -0.19 3.73
N VAL A 113 10.11 -0.11 2.44
CA VAL A 113 9.32 0.69 1.51
C VAL A 113 8.59 -0.26 0.59
N PHE A 114 7.37 0.11 0.22
CA PHE A 114 6.53 -0.67 -0.66
C PHE A 114 5.87 0.20 -1.71
N GLN A 115 5.66 -0.39 -2.88
CA GLN A 115 4.79 0.13 -3.93
C GLN A 115 4.05 -1.06 -4.54
N TYR A 116 2.74 -0.91 -4.67
CA TYR A 116 1.84 -1.91 -5.20
C TYR A 116 0.97 -1.29 -6.28
N LEU A 117 0.68 -2.09 -7.30
CA LEU A 117 -0.16 -1.70 -8.42
C LEU A 117 -1.38 -2.62 -8.49
N CYS A 118 -2.55 -2.04 -8.76
CA CYS A 118 -3.75 -2.75 -9.14
C CYS A 118 -4.24 -2.21 -10.50
N ASN A 119 -4.27 -3.09 -11.48
CA ASN A 119 -4.74 -2.87 -12.85
C ASN A 119 -5.55 -4.10 -13.33
N SER A 120 -6.06 -4.06 -14.56
CA SER A 120 -6.80 -5.17 -15.18
C SER A 120 -6.06 -6.52 -15.12
N GLU A 121 -4.75 -6.52 -15.39
CA GLU A 121 -3.94 -7.75 -15.40
C GLU A 121 -3.82 -8.39 -14.02
N THR A 122 -3.61 -7.58 -12.98
CA THR A 122 -3.56 -8.08 -11.60
C THR A 122 -4.91 -8.70 -11.21
N LEU A 123 -6.03 -8.05 -11.55
CA LEU A 123 -7.38 -8.56 -11.31
C LEU A 123 -7.61 -9.90 -12.03
N ASP A 124 -7.21 -10.01 -13.30
CA ASP A 124 -7.33 -11.25 -14.09
C ASP A 124 -6.52 -12.41 -13.50
N THR A 125 -5.34 -12.14 -12.94
CA THR A 125 -4.50 -13.16 -12.29
C THR A 125 -4.99 -13.53 -10.87
N GLY A 126 -6.07 -12.92 -10.40
CA GLY A 126 -6.58 -13.07 -9.03
C GLY A 126 -5.67 -12.42 -7.97
N GLN A 127 -4.65 -11.67 -8.40
CA GLN A 127 -3.83 -10.85 -7.51
C GLN A 127 -4.46 -9.48 -7.40
N VAL A 128 -4.94 -9.10 -6.21
CA VAL A 128 -5.55 -7.76 -6.07
C VAL A 128 -4.49 -6.66 -6.23
N PHE A 129 -3.23 -6.93 -5.84
CA PHE A 129 -2.12 -6.00 -5.97
C PHE A 129 -0.82 -6.74 -6.29
N LYS A 130 -0.08 -6.26 -7.29
CA LYS A 130 1.25 -6.75 -7.64
C LYS A 130 2.33 -5.83 -7.05
N PRO A 131 3.34 -6.37 -6.35
CA PRO A 131 4.48 -5.56 -5.91
C PRO A 131 5.24 -5.06 -7.13
N THR A 132 5.55 -3.76 -7.15
CA THR A 132 6.42 -3.16 -8.17
C THR A 132 7.81 -2.97 -7.59
N THR A 133 8.84 -3.23 -8.41
CA THR A 133 10.23 -3.06 -8.00
C THR A 133 10.48 -1.57 -7.77
N ARG A 134 10.83 -1.20 -6.54
CA ARG A 134 11.27 0.16 -6.26
C ARG A 134 12.66 0.33 -6.85
N GLY A 135 12.79 1.17 -7.88
CA GLY A 135 14.05 1.41 -8.60
C GLY A 135 15.15 2.13 -7.80
N ASP A 136 14.89 2.50 -6.55
CA ASP A 136 15.90 3.07 -5.66
C ASP A 136 16.36 2.00 -4.65
N GLU A 137 17.38 1.24 -5.06
CA GLU A 137 18.41 0.79 -4.13
C GLU A 137 19.15 2.05 -3.65
N ASP A 138 18.76 2.57 -2.48
CA ASP A 138 19.65 3.49 -1.76
C ASP A 138 20.84 2.66 -1.23
N ASP A 139 22.02 2.93 -1.82
CA ASP A 139 23.37 2.54 -1.40
C ASP A 139 23.69 3.03 0.04
#